data_AF-A0A933UP51-F1
#
_entry.id   AF-A0A933UP51-F1
#
_cell.length_a   1.000
_cell.length_b   1.000
_cell.length_c   1.000
_cell.angle_alpha   90.00
_cell.angle_beta   90.00
_cell.angle_gamma   90.00
#
_symmetry.space_group_name_H-M   'P 1'
#
loop_
_entity.id
_entity.type
_entity.pdbx_description
1 polymer ?
#
loop_
_entity_poly.entity_id
_entity_poly.type
_entity_poly.pdbx_seq_one_letter_code
_entity_poly.pdbx_strand_id
1 'polypeptide(L)' 'MILPAERDPRLVTVRRGGTLTDEDHHLLGLWAAACAEHVLGLFEAAGPQDLRPRQAIATVRAWTRGEVTMSVSRAAGGHA' A
#
# COMPACT_ATOMS: atom_id res chain seq x y z
N MET A 1 3.66 -9.64 15.25
CA MET A 1 3.00 -8.74 14.28
C MET A 1 3.89 -7.51 14.16
N ILE A 2 4.29 -7.10 12.94
CA ILE A 2 5.18 -5.93 12.72
C ILE A 2 4.43 -4.61 12.94
N LEU A 3 3.09 -4.64 12.82
CA LEU A 3 2.23 -3.49 13.05
C LEU A 3 1.71 -3.45 14.50
N PRO A 4 1.57 -2.25 15.09
CA PRO A 4 0.99 -2.07 16.41
C PRO A 4 -0.50 -2.46 16.45
N ALA A 5 -0.98 -2.88 17.62
CA ALA A 5 -2.40 -3.19 17.84
C ALA A 5 -3.29 -1.95 17.68
N GLU A 6 -2.79 -0.80 18.15
CA GLU A 6 -3.41 0.50 17.94
C GLU A 6 -2.92 1.12 16.63
N ARG A 7 -3.85 1.53 15.77
CA ARG A 7 -3.53 2.18 14.50
C ARG A 7 -3.11 3.62 14.75
N ASP A 8 -2.02 4.05 14.14
CA ASP A 8 -1.60 5.45 14.15
C ASP A 8 -2.67 6.32 13.44
N PRO A 9 -3.31 7.28 14.14
CA PRO A 9 -4.32 8.15 13.53
C PRO A 9 -3.81 8.94 12.31
N ARG A 10 -2.50 9.18 12.23
CA ARG A 10 -1.85 9.87 11.11
C ARG A 10 -1.85 9.05 9.82
N LEU A 11 -2.10 7.75 9.90
CA LEU A 11 -2.17 6.84 8.77
C LEU A 11 -3.61 6.38 8.47
N VAL A 12 -4.60 6.97 9.13
CA VAL A 12 -6.02 6.61 9.01
C VAL A 12 -6.80 7.80 8.47
N THR A 13 -7.73 7.53 7.54
CA THR A 13 -8.55 8.60 6.96
C THR A 13 -9.54 9.19 7.96
N VAL A 14 -9.93 10.45 7.75
CA VAL A 14 -10.92 11.17 8.59
C VAL A 14 -12.22 10.36 8.75
N ARG A 15 -12.74 9.76 7.66
CA ARG A 15 -13.94 8.93 7.69
C ARG A 15 -13.83 7.64 8.53
N ARG A 16 -12.61 7.27 8.96
CA ARG A 16 -12.34 6.12 9.83
C ARG A 16 -11.77 6.52 11.19
N GLY A 17 -11.91 7.80 11.58
CA GLY A 17 -11.50 8.31 12.89
C GLY A 17 -10.02 8.70 13.00
N GLY A 18 -9.31 8.83 11.88
CA GLY A 18 -7.95 9.37 11.85
C GLY A 18 -7.89 10.84 11.42
N THR A 19 -6.71 11.29 11.01
CA THR A 19 -6.47 12.70 10.64
C THR A 19 -6.19 12.91 9.15
N LEU A 20 -6.07 11.84 8.37
CA LEU A 20 -5.64 11.90 6.96
C LEU A 20 -6.81 12.24 6.03
N THR A 21 -6.65 13.21 5.14
CA THR A 21 -7.63 13.42 4.06
C THR A 21 -7.56 12.27 3.05
N ASP A 22 -8.57 12.11 2.18
CA ASP A 22 -8.49 11.09 1.14
C ASP A 22 -7.37 11.40 0.11
N GLU A 23 -7.11 12.67 -0.16
CA GLU A 23 -6.02 13.12 -1.03
C GLU A 23 -4.65 12.80 -0.41
N ASP A 24 -4.45 13.14 0.87
CA ASP A 24 -3.22 12.80 1.59
C ASP A 24 -3.04 11.27 1.71
N HIS A 25 -4.13 10.53 1.79
CA HIS A 25 -4.08 9.07 1.81
C HIS A 25 -3.64 8.49 0.47
N HIS A 26 -4.05 9.10 -0.65
CA HIS A 26 -3.51 8.74 -1.97
C HIS A 26 -2.03 9.09 -2.08
N LEU A 27 -1.61 10.28 -1.61
CA LEU A 27 -0.20 10.68 -1.59
C LEU A 27 0.66 9.72 -0.75
N LEU A 28 0.17 9.31 0.42
CA LEU A 28 0.83 8.31 1.26
C LEU A 28 0.94 6.96 0.55
N GLY A 29 -0.10 6.52 -0.17
CA GLY A 29 -0.07 5.31 -0.99
C GLY A 29 0.97 5.38 -2.12
N LEU A 30 1.07 6.51 -2.81
CA LEU A 30 2.08 6.73 -3.85
C LEU A 30 3.50 6.77 -3.28
N TRP A 31 3.70 7.42 -2.13
CA TRP A 31 4.98 7.42 -1.42
C TRP A 31 5.40 6.00 -1.03
N ALA A 32 4.49 5.23 -0.44
CA ALA A 32 4.73 3.83 -0.09
C ALA A 32 5.07 2.97 -1.33
N ALA A 33 4.38 3.20 -2.45
CA ALA A 33 4.66 2.52 -3.71
C ALA A 33 6.08 2.84 -4.22
N ALA A 34 6.51 4.10 -4.15
CA ALA A 34 7.85 4.51 -4.56
C ALA A 34 8.93 3.90 -3.65
N CYS A 35 8.70 3.85 -2.33
CA CYS A 35 9.60 3.18 -1.39
C CYS A 35 9.71 1.68 -1.66
N ALA A 36 8.59 1.00 -1.93
CA ALA A 36 8.59 -0.43 -2.23
C ALA A 36 9.25 -0.75 -3.59
N GLU A 37 9.01 0.09 -4.59
CA GLU A 37 9.62 -0.04 -5.92
C GLU A 37 11.15 0.12 -5.87
N HIS A 38 11.66 1.00 -5.02
CA HIS A 38 13.11 1.20 -4.83
C HIS A 38 13.85 -0.09 -4.46
N VAL A 39 13.22 -0.97 -3.68
CA VAL A 39 13.81 -2.23 -3.21
C VAL A 39 13.27 -3.47 -3.94
N LEU A 40 12.35 -3.30 -4.91
CA LEU A 40 11.68 -4.40 -5.60
C LEU A 40 12.67 -5.38 -6.23
N GLY A 41 13.77 -4.88 -6.81
CA GLY A 41 14.79 -5.73 -7.43
C GLY A 41 15.43 -6.75 -6.47
N LEU A 42 15.50 -6.45 -5.17
CA LEU A 42 16.00 -7.41 -4.17
C LEU A 42 15.03 -8.59 -3.98
N PHE A 43 13.72 -8.31 -3.96
CA PHE A 43 12.68 -9.33 -3.87
C PHE A 43 12.61 -10.18 -5.14
N GLU A 44 12.68 -9.54 -6.31
CA GLU A 44 12.65 -10.25 -7.60
C GLU A 44 13.88 -11.13 -7.80
N ALA A 45 15.05 -10.73 -7.29
CA ALA A 45 16.24 -11.59 -7.30
C ALA A 45 16.10 -12.80 -6.36
N ALA A 46 15.51 -12.61 -5.17
CA ALA A 46 15.33 -13.68 -4.19
C ALA A 46 14.19 -14.66 -4.56
N GLY A 47 13.15 -14.18 -5.23
CA GLY A 47 12.00 -14.98 -5.66
C GLY A 47 11.50 -14.59 -7.06
N PRO A 48 12.19 -14.99 -8.15
CA PRO A 48 11.88 -14.52 -9.50
C PRO A 48 10.48 -14.88 -10.02
N GLN A 49 9.84 -15.90 -9.43
CA GLN A 49 8.50 -16.35 -9.80
C GLN A 49 7.40 -15.72 -8.92
N ASP A 50 7.77 -15.01 -7.85
CA ASP A 50 6.81 -14.36 -6.98
C ASP A 50 6.46 -12.97 -7.52
N LEU A 51 5.36 -12.90 -8.27
CA LEU A 51 4.87 -11.66 -8.86
C LEU A 51 4.11 -10.77 -7.87
N ARG A 52 3.82 -11.24 -6.66
CA ARG A 52 2.98 -10.52 -5.69
C ARG A 52 3.53 -9.14 -5.33
N PRO A 53 4.85 -8.92 -5.10
CA PRO A 53 5.38 -7.60 -4.78
C PRO A 53 5.15 -6.57 -5.89
N ARG A 54 5.42 -6.95 -7.15
CA ARG A 54 5.19 -6.10 -8.32
C ARG A 54 3.70 -5.80 -8.50
N GLN A 55 2.84 -6.80 -8.32
CA GLN A 55 1.40 -6.65 -8.39
C GLN A 55 0.87 -5.73 -7.28
N ALA A 56 1.39 -5.82 -6.06
CA ALA A 56 1.01 -4.93 -4.96
C ALA A 56 1.29 -3.45 -5.28
N ILE A 57 2.49 -3.15 -5.82
CA ILE A 57 2.89 -1.81 -6.25
C ILE A 57 1.96 -1.29 -7.37
N ALA A 58 1.68 -2.13 -8.38
CA ALA A 58 0.76 -1.76 -9.45
C ALA A 58 -0.65 -1.46 -8.92
N THR A 59 -1.14 -2.29 -7.98
CA THR A 59 -2.50 -2.19 -7.45
C THR A 59 -2.69 -0.94 -6.59
N VAL A 60 -1.71 -0.56 -5.76
CA VAL A 60 -1.81 0.69 -4.98
C VAL A 60 -1.83 1.91 -5.90
N ARG A 61 -1.02 1.91 -6.97
CA ARG A 61 -1.05 2.99 -7.98
C ARG A 61 -2.41 3.05 -8.71
N ALA A 62 -2.99 1.90 -9.05
CA ALA A 62 -4.33 1.83 -9.64
C ALA A 62 -5.42 2.36 -8.69
N TRP A 63 -5.33 2.04 -7.40
CA TRP A 63 -6.25 2.57 -6.39
C TRP A 63 -6.20 4.09 -6.29
N THR A 64 -5.00 4.68 -6.30
CA THR A 64 -4.87 6.15 -6.26
C THR A 64 -5.43 6.86 -7.49
N ARG A 65 -5.60 6.13 -8.61
CA ARG A 65 -6.27 6.61 -9.84
C ARG A 65 -7.78 6.31 -9.87
N GLY A 66 -8.32 5.65 -8.84
CA GLY A 66 -9.73 5.26 -8.77
C GLY A 66 -10.09 4.03 -9.61
N GLU A 67 -9.12 3.29 -10.13
CA GLU A 67 -9.34 2.14 -11.02
C GLU A 67 -9.75 0.87 -10.26
N VAL A 68 -9.32 0.75 -9.00
CA VAL A 68 -9.66 -0.37 -8.11
C VAL A 68 -10.05 0.14 -6.73
N THR A 69 -10.77 -0.67 -5.98
CA THR A 69 -11.18 -0.32 -4.61
C THR A 69 -10.02 -0.43 -3.62
N MET A 70 -10.13 0.27 -2.49
CA MET A 70 -9.15 0.15 -1.39
C MET A 70 -9.03 -1.29 -0.85
N SER A 71 -10.11 -2.08 -0.88
CA SER A 71 -10.06 -3.48 -0.45
C SER A 71 -9.23 -4.34 -1.39
N VAL A 72 -9.31 -4.11 -2.71
CA VAL A 72 -8.46 -4.79 -3.71
C VAL A 72 -7.00 -4.40 -3.52
N SER A 73 -6.70 -3.11 -3.33
CA SER A 73 -5.33 -2.66 -3.03
C SER A 73 -4.77 -3.27 -1.75
N ARG A 74 -5.58 -3.36 -0.69
CA ARG A 74 -5.17 -3.99 0.58
C ARG A 74 -4.84 -5.46 0.39
N ALA A 75 -5.71 -6.21 -0.30
CA ALA A 75 -5.52 -7.65 -0.51
C ALA A 75 -4.25 -7.95 -1.30
N ALA A 76 -3.91 -7.12 -2.29
CA ALA A 76 -2.68 -7.25 -3.07
C ALA A 76 -1.42 -7.02 -2.23
N GLY A 77 -1.47 -6.16 -1.21
CA GLY A 77 -0.36 -5.89 -0.29
C GLY A 77 -0.02 -7.03 0.68
N GLY A 78 -0.80 -8.12 0.68
CA GLY A 78 -0.62 -9.28 1.55
C GLY A 78 -1.65 -9.33 2.69
N HIS A 79 -1.62 -10.45 3.40
CA HIS A 79 -2.47 -10.66 4.57
C HIS A 79 -1.67 -10.21 5.80
N ALA A 80 -2.19 -9.21 6.52
CA ALA A 80 -1.70 -8.78 7.83
C ALA A 80 -2.69 -9.24 8.92
#